data_AF-A0A4U1JFW2-F1
#
_entry.id   AF-A0A4U1JFW2-F1
#
_cell.length_a   1.000
_cell.length_b   1.000
_cell.length_c   1.000
_cell.angle_alpha   90.00
_cell.angle_beta   90.00
_cell.angle_gamma   90.00
#
_symmetry.space_group_name_H-M   'P 1'
#
loop_
_entity.id
_entity.type
_entity.pdbx_description
1 polymer ?
#
loop_
_entity_poly.entity_id
_entity_poly.type
_entity_poly.pdbx_seq_one_letter_code
_entity_poly.pdbx_strand_id
1 'polypeptide(L)'
;MPLRRVPVLPDDDHPAYVVWELTLRCDQPCAHCGSRAGGPRTTELGTEEALGVVQQLKERRAREVVLIGGEAYLHEGFLDIVRALKTAGIRPTMTTGGRGIDAALARAMKEAGLHSVSVSVDGLARAHDLIRRAKSSFESATRAIGHLRAAGLFVAANTNVNRVNRGDLEALYEHLRALGIVAWQVQITAALGRAADRPDMLLQPYDLLDVVPRVAALKRRAFRDGITLMPGNNLGYFGPEEALLRSVKEGGRDHFMGCQAGRRVLGIESDGAVKGCPSLQSHPYVGGTLREQSLGAIWDEAPALAFARNRTPDDLWGFCRACPFAEVCMGGCTFTAHALFGRPGNNPYCHFRARTLAAEGKRERLVPAAAAEGKPFDHGLFELVVEALDAPEPPLGPVEGLVQITRPVRKGQA
;
A
#
# COMPACT_ATOMS: atom_id res chain seq x y z
N MET A 1 5.13 -12.60 -20.81
CA MET A 1 3.78 -12.07 -20.50
C MET A 1 3.95 -10.81 -19.66
N PRO A 2 3.20 -9.71 -19.92
CA PRO A 2 3.42 -8.47 -19.17
C PRO A 2 3.02 -8.66 -17.71
N LEU A 3 3.92 -8.28 -16.79
CA LEU A 3 3.79 -8.30 -15.32
C LEU A 3 2.81 -7.24 -14.81
N ARG A 4 1.68 -7.09 -15.50
CA ARG A 4 0.78 -5.97 -15.29
C ARG A 4 -0.09 -6.22 -14.07
N ARG A 5 -0.18 -5.21 -13.21
CA ARG A 5 -1.47 -4.86 -12.58
C ARG A 5 -2.49 -4.68 -13.70
N VAL A 6 -3.56 -5.45 -13.68
CA VAL A 6 -4.64 -5.47 -14.68
C VAL A 6 -4.84 -4.08 -15.35
N PRO A 7 -4.91 -4.00 -16.68
CA PRO A 7 -5.22 -2.75 -17.36
C PRO A 7 -6.52 -2.14 -16.83
N VAL A 8 -6.46 -0.91 -16.32
CA VAL A 8 -7.67 -0.11 -16.11
C VAL A 8 -8.13 0.35 -17.50
N LEU A 9 -8.87 -0.50 -18.20
CA LEU A 9 -9.55 -0.17 -19.45
C LEU A 9 -10.82 0.64 -19.13
N PRO A 10 -11.36 1.39 -20.11
CA PRO A 10 -12.60 2.17 -19.97
C PRO A 10 -13.89 1.31 -20.01
N ASP A 11 -13.88 0.12 -19.38
CA ASP A 11 -15.08 -0.72 -19.22
C ASP A 11 -16.04 -0.14 -18.15
N ASP A 12 -17.15 -0.82 -17.85
CA ASP A 12 -18.07 -0.53 -16.74
C ASP A 12 -17.45 -0.82 -15.35
N ASP A 13 -17.81 -0.07 -14.29
CA ASP A 13 -17.27 -0.24 -12.94
C ASP A 13 -17.49 -1.68 -12.40
N HIS A 14 -16.40 -2.37 -12.05
CA HIS A 14 -16.42 -3.72 -11.45
C HIS A 14 -15.11 -3.97 -10.67
N PRO A 15 -15.09 -4.86 -9.66
CA PRO A 15 -13.91 -5.11 -8.82
C PRO A 15 -12.84 -5.94 -9.54
N ALA A 16 -12.23 -5.36 -10.58
CA ALA A 16 -11.24 -6.02 -11.42
C ALA A 16 -9.98 -6.44 -10.64
N TYR A 17 -9.56 -5.65 -9.66
CA TYR A 17 -8.39 -5.87 -8.82
C TYR A 17 -8.78 -5.87 -7.35
N VAL A 18 -8.71 -7.04 -6.72
CA VAL A 18 -9.14 -7.23 -5.34
C VAL A 18 -7.92 -7.49 -4.47
N VAL A 19 -7.85 -6.86 -3.31
CA VAL A 19 -6.86 -7.17 -2.29
C VAL A 19 -7.57 -7.72 -1.08
N TRP A 20 -7.18 -8.92 -0.66
CA TRP A 20 -7.92 -9.68 0.32
C TRP A 20 -7.00 -10.09 1.47
N GLU A 21 -7.27 -9.54 2.65
CA GLU A 21 -6.68 -9.95 3.92
C GLU A 21 -7.33 -11.25 4.38
N LEU A 22 -6.60 -12.36 4.32
CA LEU A 22 -7.14 -13.67 4.73
C LEU A 22 -7.18 -13.85 6.25
N THR A 23 -6.23 -13.26 6.95
CA THR A 23 -6.10 -13.32 8.42
C THR A 23 -5.36 -12.09 8.89
N LEU A 24 -5.56 -11.64 10.13
CA LEU A 24 -4.77 -10.61 10.79
C LEU A 24 -3.55 -11.21 11.52
N ARG A 25 -3.45 -12.55 11.57
CA ARG A 25 -2.29 -13.25 12.08
C ARG A 25 -1.05 -12.89 11.25
N CYS A 26 0.05 -12.55 11.92
CA CYS A 26 1.30 -12.18 11.27
C CYS A 26 2.50 -12.65 12.07
N ASP A 27 3.56 -13.06 11.39
CA ASP A 27 4.83 -13.45 12.01
C ASP A 27 5.88 -12.33 12.01
N GLN A 28 5.47 -11.09 11.67
CA GLN A 28 6.31 -9.88 11.70
C GLN A 28 5.60 -8.69 12.37
N PRO A 29 6.12 -8.13 13.48
CA PRO A 29 5.51 -7.01 14.21
C PRO A 29 5.88 -5.63 13.63
N CYS A 30 5.80 -5.47 12.31
CA CYS A 30 6.36 -4.34 11.56
C CYS A 30 5.94 -2.97 12.12
N ALA A 31 6.89 -2.05 12.25
CA ALA A 31 6.69 -0.71 12.82
C ALA A 31 5.71 0.17 12.01
N HIS A 32 5.58 -0.09 10.72
CA HIS A 32 4.76 0.70 9.79
C HIS A 32 3.43 0.03 9.42
N CYS A 33 3.06 -1.07 10.09
CA CYS A 33 1.91 -1.89 9.71
C CYS A 33 0.58 -1.14 9.93
N GLY A 34 -0.15 -0.90 8.83
CA GLY A 34 -1.45 -0.22 8.83
C GLY A 34 -2.57 -1.00 9.50
N SER A 35 -2.59 -2.33 9.35
CA SER A 35 -3.60 -3.20 9.99
C SER A 35 -3.31 -3.48 11.47
N ARG A 36 -2.17 -3.01 12.00
CA ARG A 36 -1.66 -3.41 13.33
C ARG A 36 -1.64 -4.93 13.52
N ALA A 37 -1.36 -5.68 12.45
CA ALA A 37 -1.39 -7.14 12.46
C ALA A 37 -0.53 -7.78 13.55
N GLY A 38 -0.98 -8.94 14.03
CA GLY A 38 -0.42 -9.66 15.17
C GLY A 38 -1.10 -11.02 15.33
N GLY A 39 -2.07 -11.11 16.24
CA GLY A 39 -2.95 -12.28 16.37
C GLY A 39 -4.08 -12.28 15.33
N PRO A 40 -4.79 -13.42 15.16
CA PRO A 40 -5.98 -13.47 14.33
C PRO A 40 -7.11 -12.61 14.91
N ARG A 41 -8.05 -12.16 14.07
CA ARG A 41 -9.33 -11.62 14.56
C ARG A 41 -10.17 -12.76 15.15
N THR A 42 -11.10 -12.42 16.02
CA THR A 42 -12.06 -13.39 16.59
C THR A 42 -13.13 -13.83 15.60
N THR A 43 -13.33 -13.07 14.52
CA THR A 43 -14.42 -13.24 13.55
C THR A 43 -13.92 -13.48 12.13
N GLU A 44 -12.71 -14.02 11.97
CA GLU A 44 -12.16 -14.30 10.63
C GLU A 44 -13.07 -15.23 9.82
N LEU A 45 -13.12 -15.03 8.51
CA LEU A 45 -13.77 -15.96 7.60
C LEU A 45 -13.00 -17.28 7.64
N GLY A 46 -13.73 -18.38 7.87
CA GLY A 46 -13.15 -19.71 7.76
C GLY A 46 -12.88 -20.10 6.30
N THR A 47 -12.22 -21.24 6.10
CA THR A 47 -11.90 -21.75 4.76
C THR A 47 -13.13 -21.91 3.87
N GLU A 48 -14.22 -22.50 4.39
CA GLU A 48 -15.46 -22.69 3.63
C GLU A 48 -16.07 -21.36 3.16
N GLU A 49 -16.12 -20.38 4.08
CA GLU A 49 -16.65 -19.05 3.78
C GLU A 49 -15.80 -18.34 2.73
N ALA A 50 -14.47 -18.43 2.86
CA ALA A 50 -13.54 -17.89 1.88
C ALA A 50 -13.75 -18.52 0.48
N LEU A 51 -13.98 -19.82 0.39
CA LEU A 51 -14.29 -20.47 -0.90
C LEU A 51 -15.62 -19.94 -1.49
N GLY A 52 -16.61 -19.62 -0.64
CA GLY A 52 -17.83 -18.90 -1.04
C GLY A 52 -17.54 -17.50 -1.59
N VAL A 53 -16.63 -16.75 -0.98
CA VAL A 53 -16.21 -15.43 -1.46
C VAL A 53 -15.56 -15.52 -2.86
N VAL A 54 -14.79 -16.58 -3.14
CA VAL A 54 -14.21 -16.79 -4.49
C VAL A 54 -15.28 -16.90 -5.56
N GLN A 55 -16.41 -17.55 -5.29
CA GLN A 55 -17.52 -17.64 -6.25
C GLN A 55 -18.14 -16.27 -6.51
N GLN A 56 -18.38 -15.49 -5.45
CA GLN A 56 -18.92 -14.14 -5.59
C GLN A 56 -17.96 -13.22 -6.37
N LEU A 57 -16.64 -13.35 -6.18
CA LEU A 57 -15.63 -12.63 -6.94
C LEU A 57 -15.67 -12.98 -8.44
N LYS A 58 -15.87 -14.26 -8.77
CA LYS A 58 -16.04 -14.73 -10.14
C LYS A 58 -17.27 -14.11 -10.80
N GLU A 59 -18.41 -14.13 -10.11
CA GLU A 59 -19.66 -13.51 -10.57
C GLU A 59 -19.50 -12.00 -10.83
N ARG A 60 -18.69 -11.32 -10.00
CA ARG A 60 -18.35 -9.91 -10.17
C ARG A 60 -17.20 -9.63 -11.15
N ARG A 61 -16.80 -10.62 -11.95
CA ARG A 61 -15.77 -10.51 -13.00
C ARG A 61 -14.42 -10.02 -12.46
N ALA A 62 -14.07 -10.39 -11.22
CA ALA A 62 -12.74 -10.11 -10.68
C ALA A 62 -11.67 -10.76 -11.58
N ARG A 63 -10.61 -10.02 -11.89
CA ARG A 63 -9.55 -10.48 -12.81
C ARG A 63 -8.31 -10.92 -12.03
N GLU A 64 -8.02 -10.25 -10.93
CA GLU A 64 -6.85 -10.51 -10.09
C GLU A 64 -7.20 -10.33 -8.62
N VAL A 65 -6.73 -11.26 -7.79
CA VAL A 65 -6.84 -11.21 -6.33
C VAL A 65 -5.43 -11.25 -5.75
N VAL A 66 -5.08 -10.22 -4.98
CA VAL A 66 -3.84 -10.18 -4.20
C VAL A 66 -4.15 -10.62 -2.79
N LEU A 67 -3.69 -11.82 -2.46
CA LEU A 67 -3.77 -12.37 -1.12
C LEU A 67 -2.73 -11.69 -0.23
N ILE A 68 -3.21 -11.15 0.86
CA ILE A 68 -2.43 -10.53 1.93
C ILE A 68 -2.91 -11.09 3.27
N GLY A 69 -2.43 -10.51 4.36
CA GLY A 69 -3.01 -10.72 5.68
C GLY A 69 -2.61 -9.57 6.61
N GLY A 70 -2.48 -9.90 7.89
CA GLY A 70 -1.18 -9.84 8.50
C GLY A 70 -0.16 -10.60 7.63
N GLU A 71 -0.30 -11.91 7.50
CA GLU A 71 0.45 -12.75 6.55
C GLU A 71 -0.40 -13.90 6.00
N ALA A 72 -0.57 -13.97 4.67
CA ALA A 72 -1.61 -14.79 4.03
C ALA A 72 -1.38 -16.30 4.21
N TYR A 73 -0.13 -16.76 4.18
CA TYR A 73 0.19 -18.19 4.30
C TYR A 73 -0.08 -18.76 5.70
N LEU A 74 -0.40 -17.92 6.68
CA LEU A 74 -0.76 -18.35 8.02
C LEU A 74 -2.25 -18.71 8.17
N HIS A 75 -3.06 -18.43 7.16
CA HIS A 75 -4.45 -18.89 7.09
C HIS A 75 -4.47 -20.37 6.67
N GLU A 76 -5.22 -21.21 7.39
CA GLU A 76 -5.25 -22.67 7.19
C GLU A 76 -5.65 -23.07 5.76
N GLY A 77 -6.63 -22.37 5.17
CA GLY A 77 -7.12 -22.61 3.80
C GLY A 77 -6.34 -21.90 2.70
N PHE A 78 -5.18 -21.31 2.98
CA PHE A 78 -4.46 -20.46 2.01
C PHE A 78 -4.27 -21.11 0.64
N LEU A 79 -3.75 -22.35 0.59
CA LEU A 79 -3.52 -23.05 -0.68
C LEU A 79 -4.83 -23.44 -1.38
N ASP A 80 -5.88 -23.74 -0.63
CA ASP A 80 -7.20 -24.07 -1.21
C ASP A 80 -7.84 -22.84 -1.85
N ILE A 81 -7.72 -21.69 -1.21
CA ILE A 81 -8.17 -20.40 -1.75
C ILE A 81 -7.39 -20.07 -3.04
N VAL A 82 -6.07 -20.28 -3.07
CA VAL A 82 -5.26 -20.10 -4.29
C VAL A 82 -5.75 -20.98 -5.43
N ARG A 83 -6.01 -22.27 -5.17
CA ARG A 83 -6.55 -23.22 -6.16
C ARG A 83 -7.93 -22.79 -6.65
N ALA A 84 -8.81 -22.38 -5.73
CA ALA A 84 -10.16 -21.95 -6.05
C ALA A 84 -10.15 -20.70 -6.94
N LEU A 85 -9.32 -19.71 -6.63
CA LEU A 85 -9.15 -18.51 -7.46
C LEU A 85 -8.68 -18.87 -8.87
N LYS A 86 -7.67 -19.74 -8.97
CA LYS A 86 -7.13 -20.21 -10.26
C LYS A 86 -8.21 -20.93 -11.08
N THR A 87 -8.96 -21.84 -10.47
CA THR A 87 -10.07 -22.58 -11.11
C THR A 87 -11.20 -21.65 -11.53
N ALA A 88 -11.46 -20.59 -10.77
CA ALA A 88 -12.44 -19.55 -11.10
C ALA A 88 -12.00 -18.65 -12.27
N GLY A 89 -10.78 -18.82 -12.81
CA GLY A 89 -10.22 -17.96 -13.86
C GLY A 89 -9.71 -16.61 -13.35
N ILE A 90 -9.65 -16.43 -12.03
CA ILE A 90 -9.11 -15.23 -11.37
C ILE A 90 -7.60 -15.46 -11.19
N ARG A 91 -6.78 -14.44 -11.40
CA ARG A 91 -5.33 -14.55 -11.18
C ARG A 91 -4.99 -14.41 -9.69
N PRO A 92 -4.57 -15.47 -8.98
CA PRO A 92 -4.11 -15.33 -7.60
C PRO A 92 -2.68 -14.80 -7.57
N THR A 93 -2.44 -13.76 -6.79
CA THR A 93 -1.11 -13.23 -6.48
C THR A 93 -0.99 -13.02 -4.98
N MET A 94 0.21 -12.77 -4.47
CA MET A 94 0.44 -12.61 -3.03
C MET A 94 1.38 -11.47 -2.72
N THR A 95 1.15 -10.76 -1.61
CA THR A 95 2.16 -9.91 -0.95
C THR A 95 2.54 -10.52 0.38
N THR A 96 3.84 -10.58 0.67
CA THR A 96 4.35 -11.31 1.85
C THR A 96 5.57 -10.62 2.47
N GLY A 97 5.77 -10.82 3.77
CA GLY A 97 7.03 -10.53 4.47
C GLY A 97 8.09 -11.60 4.26
N GLY A 98 7.71 -12.76 3.71
CA GLY A 98 8.62 -13.85 3.29
C GLY A 98 9.22 -14.68 4.42
N ARG A 99 8.90 -14.41 5.69
CA ARG A 99 9.59 -15.01 6.84
C ARG A 99 9.47 -16.54 6.90
N GLY A 100 8.29 -17.07 6.63
CA GLY A 100 7.97 -18.50 6.67
C GLY A 100 8.04 -19.20 5.31
N ILE A 101 8.52 -18.52 4.26
CA ILE A 101 8.59 -19.11 2.92
C ILE A 101 9.89 -19.89 2.77
N ASP A 102 9.77 -21.21 2.84
CA ASP A 102 10.83 -22.15 2.48
C ASP A 102 10.62 -22.72 1.06
N ALA A 103 11.51 -23.64 0.66
CA ALA A 103 11.42 -24.29 -0.64
C ALA A 103 10.18 -25.17 -0.81
N ALA A 104 9.65 -25.78 0.26
CA ALA A 104 8.49 -26.66 0.19
C ALA A 104 7.21 -25.85 -0.01
N LEU A 105 7.02 -24.80 0.78
CA LEU A 105 5.89 -23.89 0.65
C LEU A 105 5.91 -23.17 -0.71
N ALA A 106 7.09 -22.75 -1.20
CA ALA A 106 7.20 -22.13 -2.53
C ALA A 106 6.75 -23.07 -3.66
N ARG A 107 7.10 -24.37 -3.59
CA ARG A 107 6.60 -25.38 -4.55
C ARG A 107 5.09 -25.58 -4.43
N ALA A 108 4.58 -25.72 -3.21
CA ALA A 108 3.14 -25.87 -2.97
C ALA A 108 2.33 -24.67 -3.49
N MET A 109 2.84 -23.45 -3.32
CA MET A 109 2.25 -22.23 -3.89
C MET A 109 2.19 -22.28 -5.43
N LYS A 110 3.28 -22.72 -6.08
CA LYS A 110 3.33 -22.87 -7.54
C LYS A 110 2.32 -23.93 -8.02
N GLU A 111 2.30 -25.09 -7.38
CA GLU A 111 1.40 -26.21 -7.69
C GLU A 111 -0.06 -25.84 -7.50
N ALA A 112 -0.39 -25.05 -6.47
CA ALA A 112 -1.72 -24.51 -6.24
C ALA A 112 -2.18 -23.52 -7.35
N GLY A 113 -1.24 -23.01 -8.16
CA GLY A 113 -1.53 -22.10 -9.26
C GLY A 113 -1.31 -20.62 -8.95
N LEU A 114 -0.55 -20.30 -7.89
CA LEU A 114 -0.16 -18.92 -7.59
C LEU A 114 0.60 -18.33 -8.79
N HIS A 115 0.20 -17.13 -9.23
CA HIS A 115 0.77 -16.52 -10.43
C HIS A 115 2.08 -15.78 -10.13
N SER A 116 2.06 -14.92 -9.11
CA SER A 116 3.20 -14.07 -8.75
C SER A 116 3.19 -13.69 -7.27
N VAL A 117 4.38 -13.42 -6.73
CA VAL A 117 4.58 -13.04 -5.33
C VAL A 117 5.39 -11.75 -5.26
N SER A 118 4.91 -10.78 -4.49
CA SER A 118 5.63 -9.56 -4.13
C SER A 118 6.20 -9.71 -2.72
N VAL A 119 7.52 -9.85 -2.62
CA VAL A 119 8.21 -9.93 -1.32
C VAL A 119 8.55 -8.53 -0.84
N SER A 120 8.18 -8.23 0.39
CA SER A 120 8.33 -6.89 0.92
C SER A 120 9.74 -6.71 1.49
N VAL A 121 10.52 -5.78 0.90
CA VAL A 121 11.91 -5.50 1.26
C VAL A 121 12.07 -3.99 1.48
N ASP A 122 12.07 -3.54 2.73
CA ASP A 122 12.04 -2.12 3.11
C ASP A 122 13.41 -1.49 3.36
N GLY A 123 14.44 -1.85 2.61
CA GLY A 123 15.80 -1.34 2.80
C GLY A 123 16.85 -2.46 2.84
N LEU A 124 18.09 -2.07 3.09
CA LEU A 124 19.17 -3.02 3.38
C LEU A 124 19.02 -3.57 4.81
N ALA A 125 19.85 -4.55 5.18
CA ALA A 125 19.72 -5.35 6.39
C ALA A 125 19.34 -4.56 7.64
N ARG A 126 20.08 -3.48 7.96
CA ARG A 126 19.82 -2.66 9.15
C ARG A 126 18.44 -1.99 9.11
N ALA A 127 18.13 -1.26 8.05
CA ALA A 127 16.89 -0.50 7.94
C ALA A 127 15.68 -1.44 7.86
N HIS A 128 15.81 -2.53 7.10
CA HIS A 128 14.77 -3.51 6.94
C HIS A 128 14.42 -4.20 8.26
N ASP A 129 15.41 -4.74 9.00
CA ASP A 129 15.16 -5.42 10.28
C ASP A 129 14.56 -4.47 11.32
N LEU A 130 15.00 -3.21 11.34
CA LEU A 130 14.46 -2.15 12.19
C LEU A 130 13.00 -1.85 11.87
N ILE A 131 12.68 -1.61 10.60
CA ILE A 131 11.32 -1.31 10.13
C ILE A 131 10.37 -2.50 10.35
N ARG A 132 10.85 -3.73 10.15
CA ARG A 132 10.09 -4.97 10.37
C ARG A 132 10.01 -5.38 11.83
N ARG A 133 10.84 -4.80 12.70
CA ARG A 133 11.00 -5.16 14.11
C ARG A 133 11.24 -6.66 14.30
N ALA A 134 12.01 -7.25 13.39
CA ALA A 134 12.30 -8.67 13.35
C ALA A 134 13.75 -8.87 12.92
N LYS A 135 14.56 -9.48 13.80
CA LYS A 135 15.95 -9.79 13.51
C LYS A 135 16.04 -10.78 12.33
N SER A 136 17.00 -10.54 11.44
CA SER A 136 17.24 -11.35 10.23
C SER A 136 16.07 -11.37 9.25
N SER A 137 15.12 -10.43 9.31
CA SER A 137 14.00 -10.42 8.39
C SER A 137 14.43 -10.06 6.97
N PHE A 138 15.48 -9.24 6.80
CA PHE A 138 16.08 -8.97 5.49
C PHE A 138 16.60 -10.24 4.83
N GLU A 139 17.27 -11.07 5.62
CA GLU A 139 17.85 -12.33 5.17
C GLU A 139 16.75 -13.34 4.81
N SER A 140 15.71 -13.43 5.66
CA SER A 140 14.54 -14.27 5.38
C SER A 140 13.81 -13.84 4.11
N ALA A 141 13.58 -12.53 3.91
CA ALA A 141 12.97 -12.02 2.68
C ALA A 141 13.83 -12.33 1.44
N THR A 142 15.15 -12.20 1.55
CA THR A 142 16.10 -12.53 0.46
C THR A 142 16.09 -14.02 0.13
N ARG A 143 16.08 -14.91 1.14
CA ARG A 143 15.95 -16.36 0.92
C ARG A 143 14.61 -16.74 0.31
N ALA A 144 13.51 -16.12 0.75
CA ALA A 144 12.19 -16.34 0.19
C ALA A 144 12.14 -16.02 -1.31
N ILE A 145 12.75 -14.91 -1.75
CA ILE A 145 12.88 -14.57 -3.17
C ILE A 145 13.58 -15.72 -3.93
N GLY A 146 14.66 -16.26 -3.39
CA GLY A 146 15.37 -17.41 -3.96
C GLY A 146 14.49 -18.65 -4.10
N HIS A 147 13.79 -19.04 -3.02
CA HIS A 147 12.89 -20.21 -3.02
C HIS A 147 11.74 -20.06 -4.02
N LEU A 148 11.10 -18.89 -4.06
CA LEU A 148 9.99 -18.59 -4.97
C LEU A 148 10.42 -18.63 -6.44
N ARG A 149 11.61 -18.07 -6.76
CA ARG A 149 12.18 -18.14 -8.10
C ARG A 149 12.53 -19.57 -8.50
N ALA A 150 13.14 -20.33 -7.61
CA ALA A 150 13.47 -21.75 -7.85
C ALA A 150 12.21 -22.61 -8.11
N ALA A 151 11.08 -22.26 -7.48
CA ALA A 151 9.78 -22.88 -7.77
C ALA A 151 9.13 -22.42 -9.09
N GLY A 152 9.73 -21.48 -9.82
CA GLY A 152 9.22 -20.98 -11.10
C GLY A 152 8.06 -19.98 -10.97
N LEU A 153 7.97 -19.25 -9.86
CA LEU A 153 7.04 -18.13 -9.69
C LEU A 153 7.63 -16.83 -10.25
N PHE A 154 6.76 -15.94 -10.74
CA PHE A 154 7.16 -14.56 -11.02
C PHE A 154 7.33 -13.82 -9.70
N VAL A 155 8.54 -13.36 -9.42
CA VAL A 155 8.86 -12.69 -8.16
C VAL A 155 9.05 -11.20 -8.36
N ALA A 156 8.24 -10.42 -7.66
CA ALA A 156 8.37 -8.99 -7.53
C ALA A 156 8.86 -8.64 -6.12
N ALA A 157 9.26 -7.39 -5.94
CA ALA A 157 9.47 -6.81 -4.63
C ALA A 157 8.56 -5.59 -4.42
N ASN A 158 8.28 -5.26 -3.16
CA ASN A 158 7.71 -3.98 -2.78
C ASN A 158 8.49 -3.36 -1.63
N THR A 159 8.54 -2.03 -1.59
CA THR A 159 9.31 -1.27 -0.60
C THR A 159 8.46 -0.11 -0.08
N ASN A 160 8.31 -0.04 1.24
CA ASN A 160 7.75 1.10 1.94
C ASN A 160 8.85 2.12 2.27
N VAL A 161 8.93 3.20 1.50
CA VAL A 161 9.94 4.26 1.63
C VAL A 161 9.54 5.28 2.69
N ASN A 162 10.50 5.61 3.54
CA ASN A 162 10.32 6.45 4.72
C ASN A 162 11.67 7.09 5.12
N ARG A 163 11.71 7.95 6.15
CA ARG A 163 12.96 8.65 6.54
C ARG A 163 14.07 7.71 7.02
N VAL A 164 13.74 6.49 7.45
CA VAL A 164 14.69 5.48 7.91
C VAL A 164 15.44 4.82 6.75
N ASN A 165 14.77 4.57 5.61
CA ASN A 165 15.32 3.76 4.52
C ASN A 165 15.47 4.50 3.18
N ARG A 166 15.05 5.77 3.06
CA ARG A 166 15.20 6.52 1.80
C ARG A 166 16.64 6.61 1.30
N GLY A 167 17.63 6.50 2.20
CA GLY A 167 19.05 6.43 1.85
C GLY A 167 19.44 5.15 1.11
N ASP A 168 18.67 4.08 1.25
CA ASP A 168 18.98 2.76 0.70
C ASP A 168 18.47 2.55 -0.74
N LEU A 169 17.69 3.48 -1.31
CA LEU A 169 16.91 3.24 -2.55
C LEU A 169 17.74 2.65 -3.70
N GLU A 170 18.88 3.25 -4.04
CA GLU A 170 19.72 2.82 -5.15
C GLU A 170 20.42 1.49 -4.84
N ALA A 171 20.98 1.34 -3.63
CA ALA A 171 21.64 0.10 -3.23
C ALA A 171 20.66 -1.08 -3.11
N LEU A 172 19.44 -0.81 -2.64
CA LEU A 172 18.35 -1.76 -2.60
C LEU A 172 17.94 -2.20 -4.01
N TYR A 173 17.89 -1.26 -4.97
CA TYR A 173 17.63 -1.61 -6.36
C TYR A 173 18.69 -2.59 -6.90
N GLU A 174 19.98 -2.36 -6.64
CA GLU A 174 21.04 -3.29 -7.03
C GLU A 174 20.84 -4.68 -6.44
N HIS A 175 20.55 -4.74 -5.13
CA HIS A 175 20.31 -5.99 -4.42
C HIS A 175 19.13 -6.76 -5.03
N LEU A 176 17.98 -6.10 -5.19
CA LEU A 176 16.79 -6.72 -5.74
C LEU A 176 16.99 -7.18 -7.19
N ARG A 177 17.66 -6.36 -8.01
CA ARG A 177 18.03 -6.72 -9.39
C ARG A 177 18.91 -7.97 -9.41
N ALA A 178 19.93 -8.05 -8.55
CA ALA A 178 20.81 -9.21 -8.46
C ALA A 178 20.07 -10.50 -8.05
N LEU A 179 19.00 -10.39 -7.26
CA LEU A 179 18.13 -11.51 -6.92
C LEU A 179 17.22 -11.96 -8.08
N GLY A 180 17.14 -11.20 -9.17
CA GLY A 180 16.39 -11.53 -10.36
C GLY A 180 14.89 -11.30 -10.21
N ILE A 181 14.48 -10.25 -9.48
CA ILE A 181 13.09 -9.80 -9.50
C ILE A 181 12.71 -9.30 -10.90
N VAL A 182 11.42 -9.38 -11.22
CA VAL A 182 10.89 -8.92 -12.51
C VAL A 182 10.09 -7.62 -12.41
N ALA A 183 9.67 -7.24 -11.20
CA ALA A 183 8.99 -5.98 -10.92
C ALA A 183 9.30 -5.48 -9.51
N TRP A 184 9.33 -4.16 -9.34
CA TRP A 184 9.55 -3.49 -8.06
C TRP A 184 8.52 -2.39 -7.85
N GLN A 185 7.79 -2.46 -6.74
CA GLN A 185 6.88 -1.41 -6.32
C GLN A 185 7.49 -0.54 -5.22
N VAL A 186 7.44 0.78 -5.38
CA VAL A 186 7.91 1.75 -4.38
C VAL A 186 6.74 2.58 -3.87
N GLN A 187 6.48 2.60 -2.57
CA GLN A 187 5.38 3.38 -1.98
C GLN A 187 5.81 4.06 -0.69
N ILE A 188 5.18 5.17 -0.31
CA ILE A 188 5.54 5.87 0.93
C ILE A 188 4.76 5.33 2.13
N THR A 189 5.29 5.51 3.35
CA THR A 189 4.53 5.28 4.57
C THR A 189 3.35 6.26 4.68
N ALA A 190 2.16 5.74 4.98
CA ALA A 190 1.06 6.58 5.43
C ALA A 190 0.95 6.50 6.95
N ALA A 191 0.42 7.55 7.58
CA ALA A 191 0.18 7.61 9.03
C ALA A 191 -1.03 6.76 9.47
N LEU A 192 -0.96 5.46 9.21
CA LEU A 192 -2.01 4.47 9.50
C LEU A 192 -1.45 3.37 10.40
N GLY A 193 -2.26 2.86 11.33
CA GLY A 193 -1.87 1.78 12.22
C GLY A 193 -0.65 2.16 13.04
N ARG A 194 0.31 1.24 13.15
CA ARG A 194 1.55 1.46 13.93
C ARG A 194 2.42 2.60 13.39
N ALA A 195 2.26 2.99 12.12
CA ALA A 195 3.00 4.12 11.55
C ALA A 195 2.49 5.47 12.08
N ALA A 196 1.20 5.57 12.43
CA ALA A 196 0.63 6.79 13.03
C ALA A 196 1.29 7.11 14.38
N ASP A 197 1.75 6.09 15.10
CA ASP A 197 2.43 6.24 16.39
C ASP A 197 3.92 6.59 16.22
N ARG A 198 4.42 6.77 14.99
CA ARG A 198 5.84 6.93 14.65
C ARG A 198 6.08 8.02 13.58
N PRO A 199 5.85 9.29 13.93
CA PRO A 199 5.95 10.41 13.00
C PRO A 199 7.36 10.57 12.42
N ASP A 200 8.39 10.20 13.17
CA ASP A 200 9.79 10.28 12.72
C ASP A 200 10.10 9.36 11.53
N MET A 201 9.30 8.30 11.33
CA MET A 201 9.43 7.46 10.15
C MET A 201 8.86 8.16 8.91
N LEU A 202 7.78 8.92 9.08
CA LEU A 202 7.05 9.50 7.96
C LEU A 202 7.94 10.46 7.18
N LEU A 203 7.92 10.34 5.85
CA LEU A 203 8.46 11.39 5.00
C LEU A 203 7.75 12.70 5.32
N GLN A 204 8.43 13.81 5.16
CA GLN A 204 7.81 15.11 5.12
C GLN A 204 7.40 15.43 3.67
N PRO A 205 6.37 16.26 3.44
CA PRO A 205 5.95 16.66 2.09
C PRO A 205 7.11 17.15 1.21
N TYR A 206 8.04 17.91 1.78
CA TYR A 206 9.23 18.40 1.07
C TYR A 206 10.23 17.30 0.70
N ASP A 207 10.23 16.14 1.36
CA ASP A 207 11.13 15.02 1.01
C ASP A 207 10.84 14.49 -0.40
N LEU A 208 9.66 14.75 -0.96
CA LEU A 208 9.33 14.39 -2.33
C LEU A 208 10.20 15.10 -3.37
N LEU A 209 10.77 16.27 -3.03
CA LEU A 209 11.73 16.98 -3.88
C LEU A 209 13.00 16.15 -4.13
N ASP A 210 13.37 15.26 -3.20
CA ASP A 210 14.49 14.32 -3.33
C ASP A 210 14.03 12.95 -3.84
N VAL A 211 13.02 12.37 -3.18
CA VAL A 211 12.62 10.97 -3.40
C VAL A 211 12.06 10.76 -4.80
N VAL A 212 11.25 11.69 -5.33
CA VAL A 212 10.57 11.50 -6.61
C VAL A 212 11.55 11.49 -7.80
N PRO A 213 12.48 12.46 -7.93
CA PRO A 213 13.50 12.39 -8.97
C PRO A 213 14.37 11.13 -8.92
N ARG A 214 14.74 10.65 -7.72
CA ARG A 214 15.52 9.41 -7.54
C ARG A 214 14.76 8.17 -8.00
N VAL A 215 13.50 8.04 -7.61
CA VAL A 215 12.62 6.95 -8.08
C VAL A 215 12.42 7.01 -9.60
N ALA A 216 12.31 8.21 -10.18
CA ALA A 216 12.23 8.39 -11.62
C ALA A 216 13.53 7.95 -12.34
N ALA A 217 14.70 8.30 -11.81
CA ALA A 217 15.99 7.85 -12.32
C ALA A 217 16.12 6.32 -12.28
N LEU A 218 15.76 5.71 -11.15
CA LEU A 218 15.71 4.25 -10.99
C LEU A 218 14.74 3.59 -11.97
N LYS A 219 13.59 4.23 -12.24
CA LYS A 219 12.62 3.70 -13.21
C LYS A 219 13.17 3.66 -14.63
N ARG A 220 13.88 4.71 -15.07
CA ARG A 220 14.56 4.70 -16.38
C ARG A 220 15.59 3.57 -16.49
N ARG A 221 16.33 3.34 -15.40
CA ARG A 221 17.27 2.22 -15.33
C ARG A 221 16.55 0.88 -15.36
N ALA A 222 15.46 0.74 -14.61
CA ALA A 222 14.66 -0.48 -14.58
C ALA A 222 14.12 -0.87 -15.96
N PHE A 223 13.71 0.09 -16.80
CA PHE A 223 13.35 -0.20 -18.18
C PHE A 223 14.49 -0.86 -18.97
N ARG A 224 15.72 -0.35 -18.86
CA ARG A 224 16.90 -0.93 -19.52
C ARG A 224 17.24 -2.32 -19.00
N ASP A 225 17.03 -2.54 -17.71
CA ASP A 225 17.28 -3.82 -17.05
C ASP A 225 16.11 -4.82 -17.21
N GLY A 226 15.04 -4.45 -17.93
CA GLY A 226 13.86 -5.30 -18.15
C GLY A 226 12.98 -5.49 -16.90
N ILE A 227 13.15 -4.64 -15.88
CA ILE A 227 12.41 -4.67 -14.61
C ILE A 227 11.30 -3.62 -14.66
N THR A 228 10.09 -4.02 -14.26
CA THR A 228 8.97 -3.08 -14.15
C THR A 228 9.01 -2.37 -12.80
N LEU A 229 9.46 -1.11 -12.75
CA LEU A 229 9.38 -0.27 -11.56
C LEU A 229 8.11 0.59 -11.60
N MET A 230 7.23 0.43 -10.61
CA MET A 230 6.02 1.23 -10.46
C MET A 230 5.92 1.89 -9.09
N PRO A 231 5.78 3.22 -9.00
CA PRO A 231 5.40 3.86 -7.75
C PRO A 231 3.98 3.46 -7.36
N GLY A 232 3.73 3.38 -6.05
CA GLY A 232 2.41 3.23 -5.49
C GLY A 232 1.50 4.39 -5.86
N ASN A 233 0.21 4.19 -5.64
CA ASN A 233 -0.79 5.23 -5.90
C ASN A 233 -0.65 6.43 -4.95
N ASN A 234 0.24 6.37 -3.95
CA ASN A 234 0.52 7.40 -2.95
C ASN A 234 1.86 8.14 -3.14
N LEU A 235 2.54 7.97 -4.27
CA LEU A 235 3.83 8.62 -4.56
C LEU A 235 3.79 9.27 -5.96
N GLY A 236 4.22 10.54 -6.07
CA GLY A 236 4.31 11.29 -7.34
C GLY A 236 3.37 12.50 -7.39
N TYR A 237 2.54 12.56 -8.43
CA TYR A 237 1.51 13.58 -8.75
C TYR A 237 2.04 14.85 -9.41
N PHE A 238 1.78 14.93 -10.72
CA PHE A 238 1.82 16.13 -11.58
C PHE A 238 3.10 16.98 -11.52
N GLY A 239 4.20 16.43 -10.99
CA GLY A 239 5.55 16.95 -11.20
C GLY A 239 6.08 16.59 -12.59
N PRO A 240 7.27 17.07 -12.97
CA PRO A 240 7.89 16.80 -14.28
C PRO A 240 8.02 15.30 -14.63
N GLU A 241 8.10 14.44 -13.61
CA GLU A 241 8.28 13.00 -13.74
C GLU A 241 6.97 12.21 -13.83
N GLU A 242 5.79 12.85 -13.69
CA GLU A 242 4.50 12.14 -13.59
C GLU A 242 4.25 11.17 -14.76
N ALA A 243 4.50 11.64 -15.98
CA ALA A 243 4.40 10.85 -17.21
C ALA A 243 5.20 9.54 -17.11
N LEU A 244 6.47 9.65 -16.72
CA LEU A 244 7.36 8.51 -16.54
C LEU A 244 6.89 7.62 -15.38
N LEU A 245 6.51 8.21 -14.24
CA LEU A 245 6.13 7.49 -13.04
C LEU A 245 4.86 6.66 -13.23
N ARG A 246 3.87 7.15 -13.99
CA ARG A 246 2.62 6.41 -14.24
C ARG A 246 2.68 5.46 -15.42
N SER A 247 3.54 5.74 -16.41
CA SER A 247 3.61 4.92 -17.61
C SER A 247 4.28 3.58 -17.36
N VAL A 248 3.71 2.53 -17.94
CA VAL A 248 4.30 1.17 -17.92
C VAL A 248 5.33 0.95 -19.02
N LYS A 249 5.48 1.93 -19.93
CA LYS A 249 6.44 1.91 -21.03
C LYS A 249 7.27 3.19 -20.99
N GLU A 250 8.53 3.08 -21.39
CA GLU A 250 9.39 4.23 -21.60
C GLU A 250 8.79 5.15 -22.67
N GLY A 251 8.80 6.47 -22.44
CA GLY A 251 8.20 7.47 -23.33
C GLY A 251 6.68 7.60 -23.25
N GLY A 252 6.00 6.84 -22.39
CA GLY A 252 4.57 7.01 -22.14
C GLY A 252 4.23 8.38 -21.52
N ARG A 253 2.97 8.78 -21.64
CA ARG A 253 2.45 10.08 -21.16
C ARG A 253 1.27 9.91 -20.19
N ASP A 254 1.20 8.76 -19.53
CA ASP A 254 0.14 8.45 -18.56
C ASP A 254 0.25 9.37 -17.35
N HIS A 255 -0.86 9.63 -16.67
CA HIS A 255 -0.88 10.43 -15.46
C HIS A 255 -1.95 9.91 -14.49
N PHE A 256 -1.91 10.37 -13.24
CA PHE A 256 -2.88 9.98 -12.24
C PHE A 256 -4.29 10.49 -12.58
N MET A 257 -5.24 9.56 -12.75
CA MET A 257 -6.63 9.82 -13.15
C MET A 257 -7.62 9.68 -11.97
N GLY A 258 -7.18 10.07 -10.77
CA GLY A 258 -8.00 9.94 -9.57
C GLY A 258 -8.00 8.54 -8.94
N CYS A 259 -8.65 8.46 -7.78
CA CYS A 259 -8.73 7.25 -6.98
C CYS A 259 -9.55 6.14 -7.68
N GLN A 260 -8.99 4.93 -7.77
CA GLN A 260 -9.65 3.78 -8.39
C GLN A 260 -10.44 2.91 -7.38
N ALA A 261 -10.44 3.31 -6.10
CA ALA A 261 -11.13 2.62 -5.03
C ALA A 261 -12.64 2.59 -5.29
N GLY A 262 -13.26 1.41 -5.23
CA GLY A 262 -14.68 1.25 -5.55
C GLY A 262 -15.03 1.45 -7.03
N ARG A 263 -14.09 1.77 -7.93
CA ARG A 263 -14.31 1.76 -9.39
C ARG A 263 -13.80 0.48 -10.03
N ARG A 264 -12.58 0.12 -9.65
CA ARG A 264 -11.84 -1.06 -10.12
C ARG A 264 -11.17 -1.86 -9.02
N VAL A 265 -10.97 -1.21 -7.88
CA VAL A 265 -10.27 -1.77 -6.73
C VAL A 265 -11.28 -2.11 -5.65
N LEU A 266 -11.04 -3.23 -4.97
CA LEU A 266 -11.80 -3.68 -3.81
C LEU A 266 -10.83 -4.17 -2.73
N GLY A 267 -11.17 -3.91 -1.48
CA GLY A 267 -10.53 -4.48 -0.30
C GLY A 267 -11.51 -5.39 0.44
N ILE A 268 -11.05 -6.57 0.84
CA ILE A 268 -11.78 -7.48 1.74
C ILE A 268 -10.89 -7.70 2.97
N GLU A 269 -11.42 -7.42 4.16
CA GLU A 269 -10.74 -7.67 5.43
C GLU A 269 -10.99 -9.11 5.93
N SER A 270 -10.19 -9.60 6.88
CA SER A 270 -10.25 -11.01 7.28
C SER A 270 -11.57 -11.43 7.93
N ASP A 271 -12.35 -10.49 8.47
CA ASP A 271 -13.69 -10.72 9.03
C ASP A 271 -14.83 -10.62 7.99
N GLY A 272 -14.49 -10.43 6.71
CA GLY A 272 -15.43 -10.28 5.62
C GLY A 272 -15.93 -8.85 5.41
N ALA A 273 -15.43 -7.86 6.15
CA ALA A 273 -15.73 -6.46 5.88
C ALA A 273 -15.19 -6.03 4.50
N VAL A 274 -16.00 -5.30 3.74
CA VAL A 274 -15.69 -4.91 2.36
C VAL A 274 -15.55 -3.40 2.25
N LYS A 275 -14.50 -2.93 1.58
CA LYS A 275 -14.20 -1.51 1.34
C LYS A 275 -13.66 -1.26 -0.05
N GLY A 276 -13.72 -0.02 -0.54
CA GLY A 276 -13.26 0.31 -1.90
C GLY A 276 -11.75 0.13 -2.14
N CYS A 277 -10.93 -0.01 -1.10
CA CYS A 277 -9.50 -0.25 -1.19
C CYS A 277 -8.99 -0.81 0.14
N PRO A 278 -8.11 -1.84 0.14
CA PRO A 278 -7.58 -2.46 1.37
C PRO A 278 -6.88 -1.47 2.30
N SER A 279 -6.30 -0.40 1.76
CA SER A 279 -5.53 0.58 2.54
C SER A 279 -6.40 1.63 3.22
N LEU A 280 -7.67 1.79 2.82
CA LEU A 280 -8.56 2.75 3.47
C LEU A 280 -8.80 2.38 4.93
N GLN A 281 -8.98 3.41 5.77
CA GLN A 281 -9.43 3.26 7.15
C GLN A 281 -10.73 2.47 7.19
N SER A 282 -10.95 1.63 8.20
CA SER A 282 -12.19 0.84 8.25
C SER A 282 -13.42 1.72 8.56
N HIS A 283 -13.32 2.59 9.58
CA HIS A 283 -14.48 3.32 10.17
C HIS A 283 -15.16 4.43 9.31
N PRO A 284 -14.75 4.73 8.07
CA PRO A 284 -15.61 5.47 7.13
C PRO A 284 -15.83 4.79 5.78
N TYR A 285 -15.16 3.65 5.53
CA TYR A 285 -15.05 3.09 4.17
C TYR A 285 -15.53 1.63 4.06
N VAL A 286 -15.87 0.98 5.17
CA VAL A 286 -16.55 -0.32 5.14
C VAL A 286 -18.00 -0.10 4.71
N GLY A 287 -18.39 -0.76 3.61
CA GLY A 287 -19.75 -0.69 3.07
C GLY A 287 -20.69 -1.80 3.54
N GLY A 288 -20.16 -2.84 4.16
CA GLY A 288 -20.90 -4.01 4.63
C GLY A 288 -19.96 -5.19 4.89
N THR A 289 -20.52 -6.32 5.31
CA THR A 289 -19.79 -7.59 5.52
C THR A 289 -20.39 -8.74 4.71
N LEU A 290 -19.53 -9.62 4.23
CA LEU A 290 -19.89 -10.80 3.42
C LEU A 290 -20.68 -11.87 4.18
N ARG A 291 -20.80 -11.74 5.51
CA ARG A 291 -21.69 -12.59 6.33
C ARG A 291 -23.15 -12.11 6.31
N GLU A 292 -23.37 -10.83 6.00
CA GLU A 292 -24.69 -10.19 6.05
C GLU A 292 -25.25 -9.92 4.66
N GLN A 293 -24.38 -9.65 3.68
CA GLN A 293 -24.75 -9.23 2.34
C GLN A 293 -23.87 -9.88 1.28
N SER A 294 -24.40 -10.05 0.07
CA SER A 294 -23.57 -10.49 -1.07
C SER A 294 -22.59 -9.40 -1.47
N LEU A 295 -21.44 -9.81 -2.03
CA LEU A 295 -20.44 -8.88 -2.56
C LEU A 295 -21.03 -7.96 -3.63
N GLY A 296 -21.95 -8.48 -4.45
CA GLY A 296 -22.65 -7.70 -5.46
C GLY A 296 -23.45 -6.55 -4.85
N ALA A 297 -24.27 -6.84 -3.84
CA ALA A 297 -25.06 -5.83 -3.14
C ALA A 297 -24.15 -4.76 -2.51
N ILE A 298 -23.08 -5.15 -1.82
CA ILE A 298 -22.15 -4.19 -1.22
C ILE A 298 -21.48 -3.31 -2.30
N TRP A 299 -21.05 -3.89 -3.43
CA TRP A 299 -20.37 -3.13 -4.50
C TRP A 299 -21.29 -2.16 -5.24
N ASP A 300 -22.54 -2.57 -5.49
CA ASP A 300 -23.50 -1.82 -6.28
C ASP A 300 -24.22 -0.75 -5.44
N GLU A 301 -24.50 -1.02 -4.16
CA GLU A 301 -25.40 -0.20 -3.34
C GLU A 301 -24.71 0.60 -2.22
N ALA A 302 -23.56 0.14 -1.69
CA ALA A 302 -22.96 0.78 -0.51
C ALA A 302 -22.33 2.15 -0.83
N PRO A 303 -22.80 3.26 -0.21
CA PRO A 303 -22.25 4.59 -0.47
C PRO A 303 -20.75 4.71 -0.12
N ALA A 304 -20.30 3.95 0.87
CA ALA A 304 -18.91 3.90 1.31
C ALA A 304 -17.94 3.36 0.22
N LEU A 305 -18.44 2.60 -0.76
CA LEU A 305 -17.66 2.16 -1.92
C LEU A 305 -17.76 3.14 -3.10
N ALA A 306 -18.89 3.84 -3.23
CA ALA A 306 -19.14 4.79 -4.32
C ALA A 306 -18.42 6.14 -4.16
N PHE A 307 -17.76 6.41 -3.03
CA PHE A 307 -17.19 7.74 -2.73
C PHE A 307 -16.27 8.30 -3.83
N ALA A 308 -15.50 7.46 -4.53
CA ALA A 308 -14.62 7.90 -5.60
C ALA A 308 -15.35 8.09 -6.94
N ARG A 309 -16.51 7.43 -7.13
CA ARG A 309 -17.40 7.61 -8.28
C ARG A 309 -18.10 8.97 -8.20
N ASN A 310 -18.45 9.39 -6.98
CA ASN A 310 -19.24 10.59 -6.72
C ASN A 310 -18.41 11.84 -6.40
N ARG A 311 -17.08 11.72 -6.30
CA ARG A 311 -16.22 12.85 -5.94
C ARG A 311 -16.19 13.89 -7.05
N THR A 312 -16.29 15.15 -6.64
CA THR A 312 -16.19 16.34 -7.49
C THR A 312 -15.06 17.25 -7.01
N PRO A 313 -14.65 18.27 -7.80
CA PRO A 313 -13.73 19.30 -7.34
C PRO A 313 -14.20 20.06 -6.10
N ASP A 314 -15.51 20.11 -5.82
CA ASP A 314 -16.07 20.80 -4.66
C ASP A 314 -15.76 20.10 -3.33
N ASP A 315 -15.44 18.80 -3.37
CA ASP A 315 -14.98 18.03 -2.21
C ASP A 315 -13.51 18.32 -1.84
N LEU A 316 -12.77 19.02 -2.72
CA LEU A 316 -11.38 19.38 -2.50
C LEU A 316 -11.28 20.62 -1.60
N TRP A 317 -10.18 20.69 -0.86
CA TRP A 317 -9.90 21.79 0.07
C TRP A 317 -8.39 22.08 0.14
N GLY A 318 -8.03 23.19 0.80
CA GLY A 318 -6.63 23.62 0.90
C GLY A 318 -5.97 23.80 -0.46
N PHE A 319 -4.71 23.37 -0.58
CA PHE A 319 -3.94 23.48 -1.83
C PHE A 319 -4.63 22.78 -3.00
N CYS A 320 -5.24 21.61 -2.78
CA CYS A 320 -5.85 20.83 -3.85
C CYS A 320 -7.09 21.50 -4.47
N ARG A 321 -7.82 22.36 -3.74
CA ARG A 321 -8.99 23.06 -4.27
C ARG A 321 -8.64 24.11 -5.33
N ALA A 322 -7.52 24.80 -5.15
CA ALA A 322 -7.04 25.81 -6.09
C ALA A 322 -6.04 25.25 -7.13
N CYS A 323 -5.81 23.93 -7.13
CA CYS A 323 -4.82 23.29 -7.97
C CYS A 323 -5.29 23.24 -9.44
N PRO A 324 -4.43 23.56 -10.43
CA PRO A 324 -4.79 23.47 -11.86
C PRO A 324 -5.12 22.04 -12.32
N PHE A 325 -4.75 21.02 -11.54
CA PHE A 325 -5.03 19.61 -11.83
C PHE A 325 -6.22 19.06 -11.04
N ALA A 326 -6.99 19.90 -10.34
CA ALA A 326 -8.07 19.48 -9.44
C ALA A 326 -9.08 18.53 -10.10
N GLU A 327 -9.53 18.88 -11.32
CA GLU A 327 -10.53 18.12 -12.06
C GLU A 327 -10.08 16.71 -12.48
N VAL A 328 -8.78 16.50 -12.70
CA VAL A 328 -8.25 15.20 -13.13
C VAL A 328 -7.76 14.40 -11.92
N CYS A 329 -7.06 15.06 -11.00
CA CYS A 329 -6.38 14.43 -9.87
C CYS A 329 -7.34 14.05 -8.74
N MET A 330 -8.36 14.86 -8.47
CA MET A 330 -9.32 14.66 -7.37
C MET A 330 -8.67 14.51 -5.98
N GLY A 331 -7.57 15.23 -5.76
CA GLY A 331 -6.87 15.32 -4.47
C GLY A 331 -5.89 14.20 -4.16
N GLY A 332 -5.48 13.41 -5.17
CA GLY A 332 -4.48 12.33 -5.01
C GLY A 332 -5.04 11.10 -4.27
N CYS A 333 -4.18 10.36 -3.58
CA CYS A 333 -4.59 9.18 -2.83
C CYS A 333 -5.48 9.55 -1.64
N THR A 334 -6.76 9.17 -1.71
CA THR A 334 -7.76 9.33 -0.63
C THR A 334 -7.25 8.78 0.69
N PHE A 335 -6.69 7.57 0.69
CA PHE A 335 -6.18 6.90 1.89
C PHE A 335 -5.11 7.76 2.59
N THR A 336 -4.16 8.29 1.83
CA THR A 336 -3.05 9.06 2.37
C THR A 336 -3.52 10.37 2.98
N ALA A 337 -4.41 11.10 2.29
CA ALA A 337 -4.98 12.34 2.83
C ALA A 337 -5.83 12.09 4.08
N HIS A 338 -6.70 11.07 4.05
CA HIS A 338 -7.53 10.71 5.20
C HIS A 338 -6.68 10.29 6.40
N ALA A 339 -5.62 9.51 6.19
CA ALA A 339 -4.73 9.06 7.27
C ALA A 339 -4.04 10.21 8.01
N LEU A 340 -3.91 11.39 7.37
CA LEU A 340 -3.35 12.56 8.00
C LEU A 340 -4.41 13.47 8.61
N PHE A 341 -5.54 13.66 7.93
CA PHE A 341 -6.47 14.75 8.25
C PHE A 341 -7.88 14.29 8.67
N GLY A 342 -8.15 12.99 8.73
CA GLY A 342 -9.49 12.45 8.97
C GLY A 342 -10.51 12.74 7.85
N ARG A 343 -10.05 13.35 6.74
CA ARG A 343 -10.84 13.65 5.55
C ARG A 343 -9.96 13.61 4.29
N PRO A 344 -10.49 13.17 3.14
CA PRO A 344 -9.75 13.19 1.89
C PRO A 344 -9.73 14.59 1.25
N GLY A 345 -9.17 14.72 0.05
CA GLY A 345 -9.34 15.91 -0.80
C GLY A 345 -8.24 16.97 -0.69
N ASN A 346 -7.18 16.73 0.10
CA ASN A 346 -6.02 17.62 0.22
C ASN A 346 -4.74 16.82 0.56
N ASN A 347 -4.21 16.02 -0.36
CA ASN A 347 -3.00 15.22 -0.11
C ASN A 347 -1.73 16.09 -0.11
N PRO A 348 -0.94 16.14 0.98
CA PRO A 348 0.28 16.94 1.03
C PRO A 348 1.47 16.21 0.39
N TYR A 349 1.40 14.88 0.26
CA TYR A 349 2.39 14.11 -0.47
C TYR A 349 2.15 14.21 -1.99
N CYS A 350 2.41 15.38 -2.54
CA CYS A 350 2.27 15.71 -3.96
C CYS A 350 3.53 16.42 -4.47
N HIS A 351 4.17 15.86 -5.50
CA HIS A 351 5.41 16.43 -6.03
C HIS A 351 5.18 17.82 -6.63
N PHE A 352 4.08 18.01 -7.36
CA PHE A 352 3.69 19.33 -7.86
C PHE A 352 3.57 20.35 -6.72
N ARG A 353 2.83 20.02 -5.65
CA ARG A 353 2.64 20.88 -4.48
C ARG A 353 3.96 21.24 -3.80
N ALA A 354 4.80 20.25 -3.54
CA ALA A 354 6.10 20.46 -2.92
C ALA A 354 6.98 21.41 -3.76
N ARG A 355 6.98 21.26 -5.08
CA ARG A 355 7.73 22.14 -6.00
C ARG A 355 7.16 23.55 -6.06
N THR A 356 5.84 23.71 -6.07
CA THR A 356 5.19 25.02 -6.05
C THR A 356 5.61 25.80 -4.80
N LEU A 357 5.54 25.16 -3.63
CA LEU A 357 5.95 25.79 -2.38
C LEU A 357 7.45 26.09 -2.36
N ALA A 358 8.30 25.18 -2.84
CA ALA A 358 9.74 25.39 -2.89
C ALA A 358 10.12 26.58 -3.81
N ALA A 359 9.40 26.78 -4.92
CA ALA A 359 9.59 27.95 -5.79
C ALA A 359 9.24 29.28 -5.11
N GLU A 360 8.39 29.25 -4.08
CA GLU A 360 8.07 30.40 -3.22
C GLU A 360 9.02 30.53 -2.02
N GLY A 361 10.08 29.70 -1.93
CA GLY A 361 10.98 29.66 -0.78
C GLY A 361 10.34 29.08 0.49
N LYS A 362 9.29 28.26 0.34
CA LYS A 362 8.54 27.64 1.45
C LYS A 362 8.56 26.12 1.40
N ARG A 363 8.24 25.49 2.51
CA ARG A 363 7.98 24.05 2.61
C ARG A 363 6.84 23.75 3.57
N GLU A 364 6.23 22.58 3.38
CA GLU A 364 5.23 22.03 4.30
C GLU A 364 5.82 20.92 5.15
N ARG A 365 5.53 20.96 6.45
CA ARG A 365 5.91 19.94 7.42
C ARG A 365 4.68 19.42 8.14
N LEU A 366 4.61 18.11 8.31
CA LEU A 366 3.61 17.43 9.09
C LEU A 366 3.96 17.51 10.58
N VAL A 367 2.97 17.87 11.40
CA VAL A 367 3.08 17.92 12.86
C VAL A 367 1.98 17.05 13.45
N PRO A 368 2.31 16.08 14.33
CA PRO A 368 1.29 15.29 15.02
C PRO A 368 0.34 16.18 15.84
N ALA A 369 -0.96 15.99 15.66
CA ALA A 369 -2.01 16.74 16.36
C ALA A 369 -2.87 15.85 17.28
N ALA A 370 -3.15 14.61 16.87
CA ALA A 370 -3.84 13.63 17.71
C ALA A 370 -3.30 12.21 17.51
N ALA A 371 -3.25 11.42 18.58
CA ALA A 371 -2.82 10.04 18.53
C ALA A 371 -3.89 9.11 17.96
N ALA A 372 -3.47 7.99 17.37
CA ALA A 372 -4.36 6.95 16.89
C ALA A 372 -4.99 6.13 18.05
N GLU A 373 -6.17 5.56 17.83
CA GLU A 373 -6.96 4.86 18.86
C GLU A 373 -6.36 3.54 19.36
N GLY A 374 -5.54 2.87 18.55
CA GLY A 374 -4.97 1.53 18.76
C GLY A 374 -5.69 0.38 18.07
N LYS A 375 -6.54 0.67 17.08
CA LYS A 375 -7.35 -0.33 16.36
C LYS A 375 -6.75 -0.64 14.97
N PRO A 376 -7.02 -1.82 14.38
CA PRO A 376 -6.65 -2.09 12.99
C PRO A 376 -7.13 -0.98 12.04
N PHE A 377 -6.27 -0.55 11.12
CA PHE A 377 -6.56 0.52 10.15
C PHE A 377 -6.98 1.86 10.76
N ASP A 378 -6.60 2.12 12.01
CA ASP A 378 -6.74 3.44 12.62
C ASP A 378 -5.71 4.43 12.10
N HIS A 379 -5.87 5.70 12.45
CA HIS A 379 -4.93 6.76 12.13
C HIS A 379 -4.92 7.80 13.25
N GLY A 380 -3.83 8.55 13.33
CA GLY A 380 -3.78 9.79 14.10
C GLY A 380 -4.18 10.98 13.23
N LEU A 381 -4.21 12.16 13.83
CA LEU A 381 -4.36 13.41 13.08
C LEU A 381 -3.05 14.18 13.06
N PHE A 382 -2.81 14.85 11.94
CA PHE A 382 -1.65 15.67 11.67
C PHE A 382 -2.12 17.04 11.17
N GLU A 383 -1.33 18.05 11.47
CA GLU A 383 -1.47 19.40 10.92
C GLU A 383 -0.32 19.69 9.96
N LEU A 384 -0.54 20.65 9.06
CA LEU A 384 0.49 21.18 8.18
C LEU A 384 0.97 22.51 8.70
N VAL A 385 2.28 22.63 8.90
CA VAL A 385 2.95 23.90 9.13
C VAL A 385 3.66 24.30 7.83
N VAL A 386 3.44 25.54 7.40
CA VAL A 386 4.21 26.14 6.30
C VAL A 386 5.33 26.97 6.91
N GLU A 387 6.56 26.68 6.50
CA GLU A 387 7.77 27.34 7.00
C GLU A 387 8.71 27.67 5.84
N ALA A 388 9.79 28.41 6.11
CA ALA A 388 10.82 28.69 5.10
C ALA A 388 11.44 27.38 4.60
N LEU A 389 11.81 27.33 3.32
CA LEU A 389 12.38 26.13 2.69
C LEU A 389 13.68 25.67 3.39
N ASP A 390 14.46 26.62 3.88
CA ASP A 390 15.72 26.43 4.61
C ASP A 390 15.54 26.37 6.13
N ALA A 391 14.30 26.28 6.63
CA ALA A 391 14.04 26.13 8.06
C ALA A 391 14.79 24.90 8.60
N PRO A 392 15.33 24.96 9.84
CA PRO A 392 16.05 23.84 10.44
C PRO A 392 15.25 22.54 10.37
N GLU A 393 15.92 21.43 10.06
CA GLU A 393 15.29 20.11 10.12
C GLU A 393 14.81 19.85 11.55
N PRO A 394 13.55 19.42 11.75
CA PRO A 394 13.13 18.99 13.08
C PRO A 394 14.02 17.82 13.52
N PRO A 395 14.40 17.77 14.81
CA PRO A 395 15.20 16.66 15.31
C PRO A 395 14.45 15.35 15.04
N LEU A 396 15.07 14.46 14.28
CA LEU A 396 14.60 13.08 14.17
C LEU A 396 14.81 12.42 15.53
N GLY A 397 13.77 11.79 16.08
CA GLY A 397 13.96 10.82 17.15
C GLY A 397 15.06 9.82 16.77
N PRO A 398 15.77 9.22 17.74
CA PRO A 398 16.92 8.37 17.45
C PRO A 398 16.52 7.28 16.45
N VAL A 399 17.17 7.25 15.28
CA VAL A 399 16.90 6.27 14.21
C VAL A 399 17.05 4.83 14.73
N GLU A 400 17.86 4.65 15.77
CA GLU A 400 18.12 3.37 16.45
C GLU A 400 16.97 2.88 17.33
N GLY A 401 16.03 3.75 17.68
CA GLY A 401 14.84 3.44 18.45
C GLY A 401 13.63 4.09 17.81
N LEU A 402 12.86 3.33 17.07
CA LEU A 402 11.55 3.76 16.57
C LEU A 402 10.61 4.01 17.77
N VAL A 403 10.64 5.24 18.31
CA VAL A 403 9.92 5.64 19.52
C VAL A 403 8.43 5.60 19.24
N GLN A 404 7.68 4.94 20.12
CA GLN A 404 6.22 4.98 20.09
C GLN A 404 5.77 6.29 20.75
N ILE A 405 4.88 7.05 20.12
CA ILE A 405 4.20 8.16 20.79
C ILE A 405 3.50 7.60 22.04
N THR A 406 3.99 7.95 23.23
CA THR A 406 3.37 7.56 24.50
C THR A 406 2.02 8.26 24.62
N ARG A 407 0.96 7.46 24.71
CA ARG A 407 -0.40 7.96 24.94
C ARG A 407 -0.48 8.57 26.34
N PRO A 408 -1.04 9.77 26.51
CA PRO A 408 -1.55 10.15 27.83
C PRO A 408 -2.60 9.11 28.22
N VAL A 409 -2.42 8.46 29.37
CA VAL A 409 -3.44 7.57 29.94
C VAL A 409 -4.69 8.43 30.16
N ARG A 410 -5.80 8.10 29.47
CA ARG A 410 -7.09 8.71 29.80
C ARG A 410 -7.44 8.28 31.23
N LYS A 411 -7.52 9.24 32.16
CA LYS A 411 -8.07 9.00 33.50
C LYS A 411 -9.48 8.41 33.34
N GLY A 412 -9.69 7.16 33.77
CA GLY A 412 -11.03 6.58 33.88
C GLY A 412 -11.29 5.17 33.32
N GLN A 413 -10.27 4.40 32.93
CA GLN A 413 -10.45 2.96 32.64
C GLN A 413 -9.38 2.14 33.38
N ALA A 414 -9.70 1.83 34.64
CA ALA A 414 -9.08 0.78 35.44
C ALA A 414 -10.21 -0.07 36.03
#